data_AF-A0A7T7S3D1-F1
#
_entry.id   AF-A0A7T7S3D1-F1
#
_cell.length_a   1.000
_cell.length_b   1.000
_cell.length_c   1.000
_cell.angle_alpha   90.00
_cell.angle_beta   90.00
_cell.angle_gamma   90.00
#
_symmetry.space_group_name_H-M   'P 1'
#
loop_
_entity.id
_entity.type
_entity.pdbx_description
1 polymer ?
#
loop_
_entity_poly.entity_id
_entity_poly.type
_entity_poly.pdbx_seq_one_letter_code
_entity_poly.pdbx_strand_id
1 'polypeptide(L)'
;MTVPSTPTPAAAPAPATGSATAAASAAAPASAPAAGSQPVVTTDQRLPAATILGYPCAGPGRELERALESYWQGALDEAGLRQQAARLRQATRAHLRDLGLHGAGVPADFTYGDQLLQVTCAFGALPRRFAGLRGTAAAGHPGTSLLGLLTAARGQGEQAALQVTTWPDAGGRYSVPELSPETLIDYVPGFGAVDPTDGPVAQVLEAAAGGEEPPRPVVVGPVTYLLLAQAADGAAAGFRPLDRLDGLLHAYGHLLADLWAAGASWAQLDEPALVDGAWDLPRTQVLDVAHRAYTWLAAITERPQLLVAAGPGPLGEALPVLARTEVEALALDLVAGPPPQPEDLARLGGRTLVAGVVSGRSASRSDLAAALGTLQALRAQLPGEARLVVATASSLQHPPHERSGDAGAAQDLRSWLAAADQKVQEVQALATALEQDRGLI
;
A
#
# COMPACT_ATOMS: atom_id res chain seq x y z
N MET A 1 -27.56 19.29 -50.68
CA MET A 1 -27.96 18.82 -49.34
C MET A 1 -28.03 20.04 -48.44
N THR A 2 -29.25 20.45 -48.15
CA THR A 2 -29.63 21.68 -47.43
C THR A 2 -29.37 21.49 -45.94
N VAL A 3 -28.58 22.39 -45.36
CA VAL A 3 -28.25 22.46 -43.93
C VAL A 3 -29.39 23.20 -43.21
N PRO A 4 -29.96 22.70 -42.10
CA PRO A 4 -30.88 23.47 -41.29
C PRO A 4 -30.14 24.21 -40.17
N SER A 5 -30.49 25.50 -40.05
CA SER A 5 -29.97 26.48 -39.10
C SER A 5 -30.46 26.26 -37.67
N THR A 6 -29.57 26.53 -36.71
CA THR A 6 -29.83 26.64 -35.27
C THR A 6 -30.63 27.92 -34.93
N PRO A 7 -31.52 27.89 -33.91
CA PRO A 7 -32.17 29.10 -33.42
C PRO A 7 -31.41 29.75 -32.26
N THR A 8 -31.26 31.07 -32.35
CA THR A 8 -30.77 32.01 -31.32
C THR A 8 -31.82 32.19 -30.21
N PRO A 9 -31.44 32.23 -28.91
CA PRO A 9 -32.37 32.62 -27.85
C PRO A 9 -32.38 34.15 -27.63
N ALA A 10 -33.59 34.67 -27.46
CA ALA A 10 -33.90 36.08 -27.21
C ALA A 10 -33.64 36.50 -25.75
N ALA A 11 -33.27 37.77 -25.59
CA ALA A 11 -32.96 38.41 -24.31
C ALA A 11 -34.15 39.20 -23.72
N ALA A 12 -33.99 39.51 -22.42
CA ALA A 12 -34.63 40.56 -21.58
C ALA A 12 -35.73 40.09 -20.60
N PRO A 13 -36.05 40.84 -19.50
CA PRO A 13 -35.35 41.98 -18.86
C PRO A 13 -35.18 41.85 -17.32
N ALA A 14 -34.42 42.78 -16.73
CA ALA A 14 -34.36 43.03 -15.28
C ALA A 14 -35.44 44.04 -14.81
N PRO A 15 -35.89 43.95 -13.55
CA PRO A 15 -36.17 45.16 -12.75
C PRO A 15 -35.67 44.98 -11.28
N ALA A 16 -34.94 45.92 -10.69
CA ALA A 16 -35.32 47.23 -10.13
C ALA A 16 -35.21 47.22 -8.59
N THR A 17 -34.53 48.23 -8.08
CA THR A 17 -34.18 48.51 -6.69
C THR A 17 -35.37 48.96 -5.85
N GLY A 18 -35.46 48.47 -4.62
CA GLY A 18 -36.43 48.91 -3.61
C GLY A 18 -35.85 48.83 -2.20
N SER A 19 -35.59 49.99 -1.60
CA SER A 19 -35.16 50.18 -0.21
C SER A 19 -36.39 50.20 0.69
N ALA A 20 -36.41 49.38 1.75
CA ALA A 20 -37.26 49.59 2.91
C ALA A 20 -36.56 49.08 4.19
N THR A 21 -36.21 50.03 5.04
CA THR A 21 -35.76 49.86 6.43
C THR A 21 -36.89 49.35 7.33
N ALA A 22 -36.63 48.30 8.11
CA ALA A 22 -37.37 48.00 9.34
C ALA A 22 -36.42 47.38 10.36
N ALA A 23 -36.26 48.09 11.48
CA ALA A 23 -35.48 47.67 12.63
C ALA A 23 -36.24 46.59 13.43
N ALA A 24 -35.52 45.54 13.88
CA ALA A 24 -35.97 44.68 14.97
C ALA A 24 -34.78 44.03 15.69
N SER A 25 -34.54 44.53 16.90
CA SER A 25 -34.05 43.85 18.11
C SER A 25 -32.94 42.79 17.99
N ALA A 26 -31.75 43.18 18.45
CA ALA A 26 -30.62 42.28 18.72
C ALA A 26 -30.93 41.30 19.85
N ALA A 27 -30.85 40.00 19.56
CA ALA A 27 -30.68 38.94 20.54
C ALA A 27 -29.26 38.38 20.40
N ALA A 28 -28.53 38.31 21.51
CA ALA A 28 -27.14 37.85 21.58
C ALA A 28 -26.99 36.40 21.08
N PRO A 29 -25.92 36.05 20.36
CA PRO A 29 -25.67 34.66 19.98
C PRO A 29 -25.26 33.85 21.22
N ALA A 30 -25.98 32.74 21.42
CA ALA A 30 -25.68 31.73 22.42
C ALA A 30 -24.28 31.14 22.18
N SER A 31 -23.55 30.98 23.27
CA SER A 31 -22.19 30.44 23.34
C SER A 31 -22.06 29.09 22.63
N ALA A 32 -21.04 28.98 21.77
CA ALA A 32 -20.62 27.72 21.16
C ALA A 32 -20.28 26.69 22.26
N PRO A 33 -20.65 25.40 22.09
CA PRO A 33 -20.20 24.37 23.02
C PRO A 33 -18.69 24.19 22.89
N ALA A 34 -18.03 24.11 24.04
CA ALA A 34 -16.60 23.91 24.17
C ALA A 34 -16.13 22.67 23.39
N ALA A 35 -14.97 22.80 22.76
CA ALA A 35 -14.25 21.72 22.10
C ALA A 35 -14.12 20.52 23.06
N GLY A 36 -14.94 19.50 22.83
CA GLY A 36 -14.80 18.21 23.49
C GLY A 36 -13.49 17.59 23.02
N SER A 37 -12.60 17.32 23.97
CA SER A 37 -11.39 16.54 23.78
C SER A 37 -11.74 15.23 23.06
N GLN A 38 -11.21 15.07 21.85
CA GLN A 38 -11.21 13.80 21.13
C GLN A 38 -10.55 12.75 22.05
N PRO A 39 -11.11 11.53 22.18
CA PRO A 39 -10.45 10.48 22.94
C PRO A 39 -9.16 10.12 22.21
N VAL A 40 -8.01 10.41 22.81
CA VAL A 40 -6.75 9.81 22.41
C VAL A 40 -6.88 8.32 22.71
N VAL A 41 -7.23 7.54 21.69
CA VAL A 41 -7.22 6.08 21.78
C VAL A 41 -5.76 5.68 21.90
N THR A 42 -5.31 5.46 23.14
CA THR A 42 -4.07 4.74 23.44
C THR A 42 -4.28 3.26 23.14
N THR A 43 -4.47 2.90 21.87
CA THR A 43 -4.22 1.54 21.40
C THR A 43 -2.73 1.29 21.51
N ASP A 44 -2.36 0.16 22.10
CA ASP A 44 -0.99 -0.32 22.14
C ASP A 44 -0.41 -0.26 20.72
N GLN A 45 0.49 0.70 20.46
CA GLN A 45 1.00 1.00 19.11
C GLN A 45 1.89 -0.12 18.57
N ARG A 46 2.09 -1.20 19.31
CA ARG A 46 3.01 -2.27 18.95
C ARG A 46 2.42 -3.13 17.82
N LEU A 47 3.29 -3.53 16.88
CA LEU A 47 2.92 -4.51 15.87
C LEU A 47 2.57 -5.85 16.56
N PRO A 48 1.48 -6.53 16.16
CA PRO A 48 1.14 -7.86 16.69
C PRO A 48 2.27 -8.88 16.44
N ALA A 49 2.33 -9.92 17.27
CA ALA A 49 3.39 -10.94 17.19
C ALA A 49 3.36 -11.76 15.89
N ALA A 50 2.23 -11.75 15.17
CA ALA A 50 2.02 -12.39 13.89
C ALA A 50 1.53 -11.35 12.86
N THR A 51 2.12 -11.37 11.67
CA THR A 51 1.66 -10.57 10.53
C THR A 51 1.94 -11.25 9.21
N ILE A 52 1.24 -10.86 8.15
CA ILE A 52 1.64 -11.17 6.76
C ILE A 52 2.02 -9.88 6.04
N LEU A 53 2.86 -9.96 5.00
CA LEU A 53 3.33 -8.77 4.26
C LEU A 53 2.37 -8.31 3.14
N GLY A 54 1.37 -9.12 2.81
CA GLY A 54 0.36 -8.84 1.79
C GLY A 54 -0.51 -10.06 1.57
N TYR A 55 -1.68 -9.88 0.96
CA TYR A 55 -2.66 -10.95 0.75
C TYR A 55 -3.31 -10.81 -0.64
N PRO A 56 -3.68 -11.91 -1.32
CA PRO A 56 -4.21 -11.78 -2.66
C PRO A 56 -5.54 -11.00 -2.66
N CYS A 57 -5.65 -10.04 -3.57
CA CYS A 57 -6.75 -9.07 -3.61
C CYS A 57 -7.85 -9.41 -4.63
N ALA A 58 -7.65 -10.45 -5.45
CA ALA A 58 -8.61 -10.88 -6.46
C ALA A 58 -9.89 -11.49 -5.85
N GLY A 59 -9.76 -12.05 -4.64
CA GLY A 59 -10.79 -12.85 -3.97
C GLY A 59 -10.71 -14.33 -4.37
N PRO A 60 -11.18 -15.25 -3.50
CA PRO A 60 -11.05 -16.69 -3.70
C PRO A 60 -11.71 -17.19 -4.99
N GLY A 61 -12.77 -16.51 -5.44
CA GLY A 61 -13.44 -16.78 -6.70
C GLY A 61 -13.01 -15.88 -7.85
N ARG A 62 -11.99 -15.03 -7.70
CA ARG A 62 -11.64 -13.96 -8.66
C ARG A 62 -12.75 -12.91 -8.82
N GLU A 63 -13.40 -12.56 -7.72
CA GLU A 63 -14.47 -11.57 -7.64
C GLU A 63 -14.09 -10.23 -8.25
N LEU A 64 -12.90 -9.70 -7.92
CA LEU A 64 -12.44 -8.42 -8.43
C LEU A 64 -12.28 -8.42 -9.95
N GLU A 65 -11.70 -9.49 -10.49
CA GLU A 65 -11.48 -9.61 -11.92
C GLU A 65 -12.80 -9.68 -12.69
N ARG A 66 -13.77 -10.47 -12.21
CA ARG A 66 -15.11 -10.52 -12.80
C ARG A 66 -15.83 -9.17 -12.72
N ALA A 67 -15.66 -8.44 -11.63
CA ALA A 67 -16.24 -7.11 -11.47
C ALA A 67 -15.64 -6.13 -12.50
N LEU A 68 -14.33 -6.14 -12.68
CA LEU A 68 -13.61 -5.34 -13.68
C LEU A 68 -14.03 -5.71 -15.10
N GLU A 69 -14.14 -7.00 -15.43
CA GLU A 69 -14.61 -7.47 -16.73
C GLU A 69 -16.04 -7.01 -17.02
N SER A 70 -16.94 -7.13 -16.04
CA SER A 70 -18.34 -6.66 -16.16
C SER A 70 -18.41 -5.14 -16.36
N TYR A 71 -17.57 -4.38 -15.66
CA TYR A 71 -17.46 -2.94 -15.83
C TYR A 71 -16.98 -2.57 -17.23
N TRP A 72 -15.94 -3.23 -17.75
CA TRP A 72 -15.44 -2.99 -19.11
C TRP A 72 -16.44 -3.36 -20.20
N GLN A 73 -17.33 -4.33 -19.95
CA GLN A 73 -18.42 -4.70 -20.86
C GLN A 73 -19.64 -3.76 -20.76
N GLY A 74 -19.63 -2.81 -19.81
CA GLY A 74 -20.74 -1.89 -19.56
C GLY A 74 -21.93 -2.53 -18.83
N ALA A 75 -21.77 -3.75 -18.30
CA ALA A 75 -22.79 -4.45 -17.53
C ALA A 75 -22.78 -4.05 -16.04
N LEU A 76 -21.69 -3.42 -15.57
CA LEU A 76 -21.53 -2.85 -14.24
C LEU A 76 -21.13 -1.38 -14.38
N ASP A 77 -21.75 -0.49 -13.61
CA ASP A 77 -21.33 0.91 -13.55
C ASP A 77 -20.24 1.12 -12.50
N GLU A 78 -19.69 2.34 -12.43
CA GLU A 78 -18.61 2.66 -11.48
C GLU A 78 -19.05 2.45 -10.02
N ALA A 79 -20.26 2.87 -9.67
CA ALA A 79 -20.80 2.70 -8.32
C ALA A 79 -20.90 1.22 -7.94
N GLY A 80 -21.37 0.38 -8.86
CA GLY A 80 -21.43 -1.07 -8.68
C GLY A 80 -20.05 -1.71 -8.52
N LEU A 81 -19.06 -1.28 -9.31
CA LEU A 81 -17.68 -1.76 -9.19
C LEU A 81 -17.10 -1.43 -7.80
N ARG A 82 -17.25 -0.19 -7.35
CA ARG A 82 -16.79 0.26 -6.02
C ARG A 82 -17.49 -0.48 -4.89
N GLN A 83 -18.80 -0.73 -5.02
CA GLN A 83 -19.53 -1.50 -4.03
C GLN A 83 -19.03 -2.96 -3.94
N GLN A 84 -18.72 -3.59 -5.07
CA GLN A 84 -18.16 -4.95 -5.06
C GLN A 84 -16.75 -4.98 -4.48
N ALA A 85 -15.91 -4.01 -4.80
CA ALA A 85 -14.57 -3.87 -4.23
C ALA A 85 -14.60 -3.67 -2.71
N ALA A 86 -15.46 -2.77 -2.20
CA ALA A 86 -15.63 -2.54 -0.77
C ALA A 86 -16.10 -3.80 -0.02
N ARG A 87 -17.07 -4.54 -0.59
CA ARG A 87 -17.51 -5.83 -0.03
C ARG A 87 -16.38 -6.86 0.01
N LEU A 88 -15.57 -6.93 -1.05
CA LEU A 88 -14.43 -7.84 -1.11
C LEU A 88 -13.40 -7.49 -0.02
N ARG A 89 -13.01 -6.22 0.09
CA ARG A 89 -12.07 -5.77 1.14
C ARG A 89 -12.59 -6.07 2.55
N GLN A 90 -13.87 -5.81 2.81
CA GLN A 90 -14.48 -6.14 4.10
C GLN A 90 -14.45 -7.65 4.37
N ALA A 91 -14.82 -8.47 3.39
CA ALA A 91 -14.79 -9.92 3.51
C ALA A 91 -13.37 -10.45 3.75
N THR A 92 -12.37 -9.91 3.04
CA THR A 92 -10.95 -10.26 3.23
C THR A 92 -10.46 -9.90 4.63
N ARG A 93 -10.75 -8.69 5.13
CA ARG A 93 -10.36 -8.31 6.51
C ARG A 93 -11.03 -9.20 7.55
N ALA A 94 -12.32 -9.51 7.37
CA ALA A 94 -13.03 -10.42 8.26
C ALA A 94 -12.42 -11.82 8.26
N HIS A 95 -12.11 -12.37 7.09
CA HIS A 95 -11.49 -13.67 6.93
C HIS A 95 -10.10 -13.76 7.59
N LEU A 96 -9.25 -12.75 7.36
CA LEU A 96 -7.93 -12.70 8.00
C LEU A 96 -8.02 -12.62 9.53
N ARG A 97 -9.08 -11.99 10.04
CA ARG A 97 -9.40 -11.96 11.47
C ARG A 97 -9.82 -13.31 12.01
N ASP A 98 -10.64 -14.04 11.26
CA ASP A 98 -11.04 -15.41 11.60
C ASP A 98 -9.84 -16.37 11.57
N LEU A 99 -8.81 -16.07 10.77
CA LEU A 99 -7.52 -16.75 10.78
C LEU A 99 -6.58 -16.29 11.92
N GLY A 100 -7.02 -15.36 12.78
CA GLY A 100 -6.31 -14.91 13.98
C GLY A 100 -5.43 -13.67 13.82
N LEU A 101 -5.43 -13.00 12.66
CA LEU A 101 -4.73 -11.72 12.49
C LEU A 101 -5.60 -10.56 12.99
N HIS A 102 -5.00 -9.59 13.68
CA HIS A 102 -5.73 -8.45 14.24
C HIS A 102 -5.00 -7.14 14.01
N GLY A 103 -5.74 -6.03 13.99
CA GLY A 103 -5.25 -4.66 13.81
C GLY A 103 -4.16 -4.54 12.75
N ALA A 104 -3.03 -3.94 13.15
CA ALA A 104 -1.89 -3.72 12.27
C ALA A 104 -1.19 -5.00 11.77
N GLY A 105 -1.59 -6.20 12.20
CA GLY A 105 -1.13 -7.48 11.64
C GLY A 105 -1.84 -7.87 10.33
N VAL A 106 -2.98 -7.23 10.03
CA VAL A 106 -3.74 -7.39 8.78
C VAL A 106 -3.24 -6.36 7.76
N PRO A 107 -2.73 -6.76 6.58
CA PRO A 107 -2.34 -5.81 5.53
C PRO A 107 -3.57 -5.21 4.83
N ALA A 108 -3.45 -3.95 4.41
CA ALA A 108 -4.37 -3.27 3.51
C ALA A 108 -3.62 -2.90 2.23
N ASP A 109 -3.60 -3.85 1.28
CA ASP A 109 -2.81 -3.83 0.04
C ASP A 109 -3.67 -3.92 -1.24
N PHE A 110 -4.99 -3.77 -1.11
CA PHE A 110 -5.92 -3.78 -2.25
C PHE A 110 -5.63 -2.67 -3.27
N THR A 111 -5.73 -3.01 -4.56
CA THR A 111 -5.66 -2.10 -5.72
C THR A 111 -6.54 -2.65 -6.85
N TYR A 112 -7.07 -1.77 -7.71
CA TYR A 112 -7.76 -2.17 -8.94
C TYR A 112 -6.83 -2.56 -10.09
N GLY A 113 -5.57 -2.16 -10.00
CA GLY A 113 -4.55 -2.43 -11.01
C GLY A 113 -3.36 -3.07 -10.33
N ASP A 114 -2.22 -2.38 -10.37
CA ASP A 114 -1.02 -2.78 -9.64
C ASP A 114 -0.66 -1.73 -8.57
N GLN A 115 0.18 -2.13 -7.62
CA GLN A 115 0.55 -1.31 -6.47
C GLN A 115 1.38 -0.08 -6.88
N LEU A 116 2.15 -0.16 -7.97
CA LEU A 116 2.96 0.95 -8.46
C LEU A 116 2.11 2.01 -9.17
N LEU A 117 1.11 1.55 -9.94
CA LEU A 117 0.10 2.41 -10.54
C LEU A 117 -0.72 3.13 -9.46
N GLN A 118 -1.08 2.44 -8.37
CA GLN A 118 -1.78 3.05 -7.24
C GLN A 118 -0.97 4.24 -6.69
N VAL A 119 0.34 4.09 -6.50
CA VAL A 119 1.24 5.17 -6.05
C VAL A 119 1.37 6.28 -7.11
N THR A 120 1.44 5.92 -8.39
CA THR A 120 1.51 6.89 -9.51
C THR A 120 0.27 7.79 -9.54
N CYS A 121 -0.91 7.20 -9.41
CA CYS A 121 -2.18 7.93 -9.30
C CYS A 121 -2.24 8.76 -8.02
N ALA A 122 -1.71 8.22 -6.91
CA ALA A 122 -1.68 8.89 -5.63
C ALA A 122 -0.91 10.20 -5.60
N PHE A 123 0.16 10.26 -6.39
CA PHE A 123 1.02 11.44 -6.45
C PHE A 123 0.77 12.30 -7.69
N GLY A 124 -0.36 12.08 -8.38
CA GLY A 124 -0.72 12.84 -9.59
C GLY A 124 0.29 12.69 -10.73
N ALA A 125 1.11 11.63 -10.70
CA ALA A 125 2.28 11.45 -11.56
C ALA A 125 1.96 10.76 -12.90
N LEU A 126 0.68 10.65 -13.27
CA LEU A 126 0.29 10.11 -14.56
C LEU A 126 0.75 11.01 -15.72
N PRO A 127 1.15 10.42 -16.87
CA PRO A 127 1.48 11.17 -18.07
C PRO A 127 0.38 12.14 -18.52
N ARG A 128 0.79 13.25 -19.15
CA ARG A 128 -0.14 14.30 -19.62
C ARG A 128 -1.24 13.79 -20.55
N ARG A 129 -1.03 12.68 -21.27
CA ARG A 129 -2.05 12.05 -22.12
C ARG A 129 -3.29 11.58 -21.33
N PHE A 130 -3.18 11.42 -20.01
CA PHE A 130 -4.29 11.09 -19.11
C PHE A 130 -4.85 12.31 -18.36
N ALA A 131 -4.36 13.52 -18.64
CA ALA A 131 -4.75 14.73 -17.89
C ALA A 131 -6.24 15.08 -17.97
N GLY A 132 -6.97 14.56 -18.96
CA GLY A 132 -8.43 14.71 -19.10
C GLY A 132 -9.26 13.72 -18.28
N LEU A 133 -8.62 12.69 -17.68
CA LEU A 133 -9.28 11.63 -16.90
C LEU A 133 -9.23 11.91 -15.39
N ARG A 134 -9.25 13.20 -15.03
CA ARG A 134 -9.20 13.63 -13.64
C ARG A 134 -10.51 13.30 -12.92
N GLY A 135 -10.39 12.84 -11.67
CA GLY A 135 -11.49 12.73 -10.72
C GLY A 135 -11.97 14.11 -10.25
N THR A 136 -12.99 14.11 -9.40
CA THR A 136 -13.66 15.33 -8.91
C THR A 136 -13.01 15.97 -7.68
N ALA A 137 -11.83 15.49 -7.26
CA ALA A 137 -11.12 15.97 -6.08
C ALA A 137 -11.03 17.51 -6.05
N ALA A 138 -11.52 18.08 -4.95
CA ALA A 138 -11.70 19.51 -4.76
C ALA A 138 -10.35 20.27 -4.76
N ALA A 139 -10.40 21.54 -5.16
CA ALA A 139 -9.29 22.51 -5.11
C ALA A 139 -8.19 22.43 -6.20
N GLY A 140 -8.53 22.00 -7.42
CA GLY A 140 -7.68 22.26 -8.60
C GLY A 140 -6.47 21.35 -8.78
N HIS A 141 -6.36 20.28 -7.99
CA HIS A 141 -5.33 19.25 -8.14
C HIS A 141 -5.88 18.09 -9.01
N PRO A 142 -5.11 17.57 -10.00
CA PRO A 142 -5.48 16.34 -10.71
C PRO A 142 -5.51 15.15 -9.75
N GLY A 143 -6.67 14.76 -9.24
CA GLY A 143 -6.85 13.36 -8.82
C GLY A 143 -7.08 12.49 -10.05
N THR A 144 -6.57 11.27 -10.10
CA THR A 144 -6.95 10.29 -11.13
C THR A 144 -8.28 9.65 -10.78
N SER A 145 -9.27 9.71 -11.68
CA SER A 145 -10.54 8.97 -11.51
C SER A 145 -10.31 7.46 -11.59
N LEU A 146 -11.27 6.63 -11.13
CA LEU A 146 -11.19 5.18 -11.36
C LEU A 146 -11.06 4.86 -12.85
N LEU A 147 -11.81 5.55 -13.70
CA LEU A 147 -11.66 5.46 -15.15
C LEU A 147 -10.22 5.80 -15.59
N GLY A 148 -9.65 6.89 -15.06
CA GLY A 148 -8.27 7.29 -15.36
C GLY A 148 -7.24 6.22 -15.00
N LEU A 149 -7.37 5.58 -13.84
CA LEU A 149 -6.50 4.47 -13.43
C LEU A 149 -6.64 3.29 -14.39
N LEU A 150 -7.87 2.88 -14.69
CA LEU A 150 -8.12 1.73 -15.58
C LEU A 150 -7.67 2.01 -17.02
N THR A 151 -7.83 3.24 -17.51
CA THR A 151 -7.32 3.68 -18.81
C THR A 151 -5.80 3.75 -18.83
N ALA A 152 -5.14 4.18 -17.75
CA ALA A 152 -3.69 4.13 -17.66
C ALA A 152 -3.16 2.69 -17.71
N ALA A 153 -3.86 1.74 -17.07
CA ALA A 153 -3.47 0.34 -17.05
C ALA A 153 -3.66 -0.39 -18.40
N ARG A 154 -4.74 -0.09 -19.14
CA ARG A 154 -5.16 -0.88 -20.32
C ARG A 154 -5.28 -0.10 -21.62
N GLY A 155 -5.24 1.22 -21.55
CA GLY A 155 -5.49 2.11 -22.68
C GLY A 155 -6.97 2.20 -23.04
N GLN A 156 -7.34 3.28 -23.74
CA GLN A 156 -8.69 3.48 -24.28
C GLN A 156 -8.66 4.48 -25.44
N GLY A 157 -9.19 4.09 -26.61
CA GLY A 157 -9.14 4.94 -27.81
C GLY A 157 -7.71 5.34 -28.17
N GLU A 158 -7.48 6.64 -28.32
CA GLU A 158 -6.15 7.22 -28.62
C GLU A 158 -5.22 7.32 -27.40
N GLN A 159 -5.73 7.05 -26.19
CA GLN A 159 -4.93 7.08 -24.96
C GLN A 159 -4.24 5.74 -24.77
N ALA A 160 -3.01 5.63 -25.26
CA ALA A 160 -2.17 4.45 -25.08
C ALA A 160 -1.89 4.17 -23.60
N ALA A 161 -1.96 2.89 -23.21
CA ALA A 161 -1.64 2.40 -21.88
C ALA A 161 -0.21 2.76 -21.44
N LEU A 162 0.06 2.69 -20.15
CA LEU A 162 1.43 2.66 -19.64
C LEU A 162 2.13 1.37 -20.11
N GLN A 163 3.45 1.45 -20.25
CA GLN A 163 4.26 0.27 -20.48
C GLN A 163 4.11 -0.68 -19.29
N VAL A 164 4.02 -1.99 -19.56
CA VAL A 164 3.94 -3.01 -18.52
C VAL A 164 5.17 -3.92 -18.58
N THR A 165 5.83 -4.11 -17.44
CA THR A 165 6.99 -5.00 -17.30
C THR A 165 6.86 -5.91 -16.08
N THR A 166 7.83 -6.81 -15.89
CA THR A 166 7.84 -7.81 -14.82
C THR A 166 8.29 -7.19 -13.50
N TRP A 167 7.54 -7.45 -12.44
CA TRP A 167 7.88 -7.01 -11.09
C TRP A 167 9.16 -7.73 -10.60
N PRO A 168 10.05 -7.08 -9.82
CA PRO A 168 11.35 -7.65 -9.43
C PRO A 168 11.30 -9.02 -8.73
N ASP A 169 10.17 -9.43 -8.16
CA ASP A 169 10.00 -10.74 -7.51
C ASP A 169 9.70 -11.92 -8.46
N ALA A 170 9.71 -11.68 -9.77
CA ALA A 170 9.52 -12.63 -10.86
C ALA A 170 8.11 -13.28 -11.00
N GLY A 171 7.11 -12.86 -10.21
CA GLY A 171 5.75 -13.40 -10.31
C GLY A 171 4.73 -12.47 -10.96
N GLY A 172 4.86 -11.15 -10.76
CA GLY A 172 3.87 -10.15 -11.15
C GLY A 172 4.24 -9.30 -12.37
N ARG A 173 3.28 -8.49 -12.82
CA ARG A 173 3.48 -7.40 -13.80
C ARG A 173 3.05 -6.07 -13.20
N TYR A 174 3.68 -4.98 -13.61
CA TYR A 174 3.33 -3.64 -13.15
C TYR A 174 3.37 -2.59 -14.27
N SER A 175 2.63 -1.50 -14.09
CA SER A 175 2.60 -0.34 -14.98
C SER A 175 3.78 0.59 -14.65
N VAL A 176 4.69 0.78 -15.60
CA VAL A 176 5.92 1.57 -15.42
C VAL A 176 5.59 3.06 -15.30
N PRO A 177 5.99 3.74 -14.21
CA PRO A 177 5.83 5.18 -14.08
C PRO A 177 6.73 5.91 -15.08
N GLU A 178 6.19 6.93 -15.75
CA GLU A 178 6.93 7.78 -16.71
C GLU A 178 7.15 9.16 -16.10
N LEU A 179 8.40 9.47 -15.72
CA LEU A 179 8.74 10.71 -15.02
C LEU A 179 9.62 11.62 -15.89
N SER A 180 9.41 12.92 -15.82
CA SER A 180 10.28 13.97 -16.37
C SER A 180 10.56 15.02 -15.29
N PRO A 181 11.44 16.01 -15.49
CA PRO A 181 11.56 17.14 -14.57
C PRO A 181 10.25 17.89 -14.35
N GLU A 182 9.37 17.93 -15.35
CA GLU A 182 8.10 18.65 -15.38
C GLU A 182 6.90 17.80 -14.90
N THR A 183 7.07 16.50 -14.65
CA THR A 183 6.01 15.68 -14.06
C THR A 183 5.60 16.30 -12.73
N LEU A 184 4.32 16.61 -12.54
CA LEU A 184 3.83 17.04 -11.24
C LEU A 184 3.86 15.83 -10.31
N ILE A 185 4.58 15.95 -9.20
CA ILE A 185 4.58 14.96 -8.13
C ILE A 185 4.16 15.74 -6.90
N ASP A 186 2.95 15.49 -6.48
CA ASP A 186 2.35 16.11 -5.31
C ASP A 186 1.32 15.15 -4.73
N TYR A 187 1.07 15.23 -3.43
CA TYR A 187 0.02 14.42 -2.83
C TYR A 187 -1.34 15.00 -3.23
N VAL A 188 -2.18 14.18 -3.87
CA VAL A 188 -3.56 14.59 -4.16
C VAL A 188 -4.35 14.57 -2.84
N PRO A 189 -4.74 15.73 -2.28
CA PRO A 189 -5.28 15.79 -0.92
C PRO A 189 -6.61 15.05 -0.78
N GLY A 190 -6.77 14.37 0.35
CA GLY A 190 -7.90 13.50 0.65
C GLY A 190 -7.82 12.12 0.02
N PHE A 191 -6.92 11.89 -0.95
CA PHE A 191 -6.96 10.70 -1.81
C PHE A 191 -5.65 10.53 -2.57
N GLY A 192 -4.80 9.58 -2.18
CA GLY A 192 -3.82 8.99 -3.09
C GLY A 192 -4.50 8.28 -4.30
N ALA A 193 -5.08 9.07 -5.21
CA ALA A 193 -6.33 8.86 -5.94
C ALA A 193 -6.67 7.45 -6.44
N VAL A 194 -7.85 7.00 -5.99
CA VAL A 194 -8.99 6.54 -6.82
C VAL A 194 -10.24 7.26 -6.29
N ASP A 195 -10.16 8.60 -6.26
CA ASP A 195 -11.20 9.49 -5.75
C ASP A 195 -12.61 9.08 -6.27
N PRO A 196 -13.64 8.99 -5.40
CA PRO A 196 -13.62 9.46 -4.01
C PRO A 196 -13.37 8.40 -2.95
N THR A 197 -13.14 7.11 -3.25
CA THR A 197 -12.97 6.06 -2.22
C THR A 197 -12.45 4.78 -2.82
N ASP A 198 -11.20 4.36 -2.57
CA ASP A 198 -10.67 2.96 -2.70
C ASP A 198 -9.14 2.82 -2.44
N GLY A 199 -8.39 3.92 -2.29
CA GLY A 199 -6.93 3.88 -2.01
C GLY A 199 -6.57 3.45 -0.57
N PRO A 200 -5.27 3.39 -0.21
CA PRO A 200 -4.82 2.86 1.09
C PRO A 200 -5.47 3.52 2.32
N VAL A 201 -5.66 4.85 2.32
CA VAL A 201 -6.34 5.58 3.40
C VAL A 201 -7.80 5.14 3.55
N ALA A 202 -8.51 4.92 2.43
CA ALA A 202 -9.90 4.50 2.44
C ALA A 202 -10.09 3.15 3.13
N GLN A 203 -9.13 2.22 2.97
CA GLN A 203 -9.19 0.91 3.61
C GLN A 203 -9.10 1.00 5.14
N VAL A 204 -8.36 1.99 5.66
CA VAL A 204 -8.28 2.28 7.10
C VAL A 204 -9.61 2.87 7.58
N LEU A 205 -10.13 3.87 6.87
CA LEU A 205 -11.40 4.52 7.19
C LEU A 205 -12.58 3.54 7.14
N GLU A 206 -12.60 2.61 6.19
CA GLU A 206 -13.59 1.54 6.10
C GLU A 206 -13.57 0.62 7.31
N ALA A 207 -12.38 0.22 7.77
CA ALA A 207 -12.23 -0.59 8.98
C ALA A 207 -12.75 0.18 10.20
N ALA A 208 -12.36 1.45 10.35
CA ALA A 208 -12.83 2.31 11.43
C ALA A 208 -14.37 2.49 11.41
N ALA A 209 -14.97 2.69 10.23
CA ALA A 209 -16.42 2.78 10.07
C ALA A 209 -17.16 1.48 10.44
N GLY A 210 -16.49 0.33 10.25
CA GLY A 210 -16.97 -0.98 10.69
C GLY A 210 -16.74 -1.27 12.18
N GLY A 211 -16.08 -0.38 12.92
CA GLY A 211 -15.67 -0.62 14.31
C GLY A 211 -14.55 -1.63 14.46
N GLU A 212 -13.78 -1.86 13.39
CA GLU A 212 -12.63 -2.77 13.36
C GLU A 212 -11.34 -2.05 13.77
N GLU A 213 -10.37 -2.79 14.30
CA GLU A 213 -9.03 -2.25 14.50
C GLU A 213 -8.40 -1.86 13.14
N PRO A 214 -7.68 -0.72 13.06
CA PRO A 214 -7.06 -0.27 11.82
C PRO A 214 -6.10 -1.32 11.23
N PRO A 215 -6.30 -1.76 9.96
CA PRO A 215 -5.32 -2.57 9.27
C PRO A 215 -4.06 -1.75 8.97
N ARG A 216 -2.96 -2.42 8.62
CA ARG A 216 -1.71 -1.78 8.20
C ARG A 216 -1.72 -1.50 6.69
N PRO A 217 -1.77 -0.24 6.24
CA PRO A 217 -1.63 0.12 4.83
C PRO A 217 -0.30 -0.37 4.27
N VAL A 218 -0.33 -0.94 3.07
CA VAL A 218 0.85 -1.38 2.34
C VAL A 218 0.96 -0.56 1.06
N VAL A 219 2.08 0.12 0.87
CA VAL A 219 2.38 0.88 -0.34
C VAL A 219 3.81 0.62 -0.78
N VAL A 220 4.07 0.72 -2.08
CA VAL A 220 5.45 0.69 -2.58
C VAL A 220 6.23 1.84 -1.94
N GLY A 221 7.48 1.62 -1.56
CA GLY A 221 8.35 2.63 -0.97
C GLY A 221 8.93 3.60 -2.01
N PRO A 222 9.42 4.77 -1.57
CA PRO A 222 9.91 5.81 -2.48
C PRO A 222 11.12 5.38 -3.31
N VAL A 223 12.00 4.52 -2.76
CA VAL A 223 13.24 4.14 -3.47
C VAL A 223 12.90 3.22 -4.63
N THR A 224 12.12 2.17 -4.36
CA THR A 224 11.60 1.24 -5.37
C THR A 224 10.77 1.97 -6.40
N TYR A 225 9.90 2.89 -5.99
CA TYR A 225 9.09 3.65 -6.95
C TYR A 225 9.94 4.36 -8.00
N LEU A 226 11.03 5.03 -7.59
CA LEU A 226 11.92 5.72 -8.52
C LEU A 226 12.83 4.77 -9.31
N LEU A 227 13.28 3.68 -8.71
CA LEU A 227 14.11 2.69 -9.41
C LEU A 227 13.32 1.93 -10.49
N LEU A 228 12.02 1.72 -10.28
CA LEU A 228 11.10 1.09 -11.23
C LEU A 228 10.46 2.06 -12.22
N ALA A 229 10.68 3.36 -12.05
CA ALA A 229 10.23 4.37 -13.00
C ALA A 229 11.19 4.49 -14.19
N GLN A 230 10.68 5.02 -15.29
CA GLN A 230 11.48 5.38 -16.47
C GLN A 230 11.40 6.87 -16.75
N ALA A 231 12.39 7.39 -17.46
CA ALA A 231 12.32 8.73 -18.01
C ALA A 231 11.19 8.79 -19.06
N ALA A 232 10.32 9.79 -18.97
CA ALA A 232 9.27 10.02 -19.94
C ALA A 232 9.86 10.46 -21.29
N ASP A 233 9.12 10.22 -22.36
CA ASP A 233 9.51 10.69 -23.70
C ASP A 233 9.72 12.21 -23.71
N GLY A 234 10.87 12.63 -24.23
CA GLY A 234 11.26 14.04 -24.28
C GLY A 234 11.80 14.62 -22.96
N ALA A 235 12.04 13.80 -21.94
CA ALA A 235 12.77 14.22 -20.75
C ALA A 235 14.17 14.76 -21.11
N ALA A 236 14.65 15.73 -20.33
CA ALA A 236 15.96 16.35 -20.55
C ALA A 236 17.08 15.30 -20.56
N ALA A 237 18.08 15.49 -21.43
CA ALA A 237 19.22 14.58 -21.51
C ALA A 237 19.93 14.46 -20.16
N GLY A 238 20.14 13.22 -19.70
CA GLY A 238 20.76 12.93 -18.41
C GLY A 238 19.81 12.94 -17.21
N PHE A 239 18.51 13.24 -17.41
CA PHE A 239 17.50 13.10 -16.35
C PHE A 239 17.37 11.64 -15.92
N ARG A 240 17.29 11.44 -14.60
CA ARG A 240 17.01 10.16 -13.97
C ARG A 240 15.77 10.30 -13.09
N PRO A 241 14.88 9.29 -13.07
CA PRO A 241 13.76 9.27 -12.12
C PRO A 241 14.18 9.55 -10.66
N LEU A 242 15.34 9.05 -10.23
CA LEU A 242 15.91 9.34 -8.91
C LEU A 242 16.08 10.83 -8.59
N ASP A 243 16.23 11.69 -9.60
CA ASP A 243 16.34 13.15 -9.42
C ASP A 243 15.04 13.74 -8.85
N ARG A 244 13.94 12.98 -8.87
CA ARG A 244 12.63 13.36 -8.31
C ARG A 244 12.46 13.03 -6.83
N LEU A 245 13.48 12.49 -6.16
CA LEU A 245 13.41 12.04 -4.77
C LEU A 245 12.79 13.08 -3.83
N ASP A 246 13.28 14.32 -3.84
CA ASP A 246 12.83 15.31 -2.86
C ASP A 246 11.34 15.65 -3.04
N GLY A 247 10.85 15.78 -4.27
CA GLY A 247 9.42 16.00 -4.55
C GLY A 247 8.56 14.79 -4.16
N LEU A 248 9.07 13.59 -4.42
CA LEU A 248 8.40 12.35 -4.03
C LEU A 248 8.29 12.21 -2.51
N LEU A 249 9.35 12.53 -1.77
CA LEU A 249 9.34 12.47 -0.31
C LEU A 249 8.29 13.40 0.29
N HIS A 250 8.15 14.63 -0.20
CA HIS A 250 7.06 15.52 0.23
C HIS A 250 5.68 14.88 0.04
N ALA A 251 5.43 14.23 -1.10
CA ALA A 251 4.17 13.55 -1.37
C ALA A 251 3.95 12.35 -0.44
N TYR A 252 4.98 11.55 -0.13
CA TYR A 252 4.90 10.50 0.90
C TYR A 252 4.63 11.08 2.29
N GLY A 253 5.22 12.23 2.64
CA GLY A 253 4.98 12.85 3.93
C GLY A 253 3.51 13.19 4.15
N HIS A 254 2.85 13.74 3.12
CA HIS A 254 1.41 13.98 3.14
C HIS A 254 0.60 12.68 3.17
N LEU A 255 0.98 11.66 2.39
CA LEU A 255 0.33 10.34 2.46
C LEU A 255 0.39 9.76 3.88
N LEU A 256 1.56 9.79 4.51
CA LEU A 256 1.74 9.27 5.87
C LEU A 256 0.92 10.07 6.88
N ALA A 257 0.87 11.40 6.77
CA ALA A 257 0.03 12.23 7.63
C ALA A 257 -1.46 11.88 7.49
N ASP A 258 -1.95 11.65 6.28
CA ASP A 258 -3.34 11.24 6.04
C ASP A 258 -3.63 9.82 6.58
N LEU A 259 -2.70 8.87 6.45
CA LEU A 259 -2.84 7.54 7.05
C LEU A 259 -2.88 7.61 8.58
N TRP A 260 -2.04 8.46 9.18
CA TRP A 260 -2.05 8.70 10.62
C TRP A 260 -3.36 9.33 11.09
N ALA A 261 -3.83 10.36 10.38
CA ALA A 261 -5.10 11.03 10.66
C ALA A 261 -6.31 10.09 10.50
N ALA A 262 -6.23 9.12 9.58
CA ALA A 262 -7.24 8.06 9.44
C ALA A 262 -7.20 7.01 10.56
N GLY A 263 -6.19 7.03 11.42
CA GLY A 263 -6.04 6.13 12.58
C GLY A 263 -5.09 4.96 12.37
N ALA A 264 -4.33 4.90 11.26
CA ALA A 264 -3.34 3.84 11.07
C ALA A 264 -2.19 3.98 12.07
N SER A 265 -1.94 2.95 12.87
CA SER A 265 -0.81 2.90 13.80
C SER A 265 0.51 2.51 13.12
N TRP A 266 0.42 1.72 12.03
CA TRP A 266 1.56 1.27 11.23
C TRP A 266 1.30 1.51 9.75
N ALA A 267 2.36 1.72 8.98
CA ALA A 267 2.37 1.69 7.52
C ALA A 267 3.56 0.85 7.03
N GLN A 268 3.33 0.03 6.01
CA GLN A 268 4.37 -0.76 5.36
C GLN A 268 4.80 -0.10 4.06
N LEU A 269 6.11 0.08 3.91
CA LEU A 269 6.75 0.57 2.69
C LEU A 269 7.54 -0.58 2.05
N ASP A 270 7.06 -1.04 0.90
CA ASP A 270 7.66 -2.16 0.16
C ASP A 270 8.83 -1.66 -0.69
N GLU A 271 10.03 -2.16 -0.37
CA GLU A 271 11.28 -1.83 -1.03
C GLU A 271 11.97 -3.03 -1.72
N PRO A 272 11.29 -3.80 -2.59
CA PRO A 272 11.88 -4.96 -3.27
C PRO A 272 13.10 -4.60 -4.13
N ALA A 273 13.17 -3.38 -4.70
CA ALA A 273 14.29 -2.96 -5.53
C ALA A 273 15.60 -2.77 -4.75
N LEU A 274 15.55 -2.78 -3.41
CA LEU A 274 16.75 -2.75 -2.56
C LEU A 274 17.45 -4.10 -2.49
N VAL A 275 16.78 -5.22 -2.76
CA VAL A 275 17.36 -6.56 -2.64
C VAL A 275 18.21 -6.92 -3.86
N ASP A 276 17.62 -6.82 -5.05
CA ASP A 276 18.29 -7.12 -6.30
C ASP A 276 17.77 -6.17 -7.39
N GLY A 277 18.68 -5.74 -8.26
CA GLY A 277 18.32 -4.87 -9.36
C GLY A 277 19.51 -4.49 -10.22
N ALA A 278 19.40 -4.82 -11.50
CA ALA A 278 20.28 -4.36 -12.56
C ALA A 278 19.92 -2.92 -12.96
N TRP A 279 20.10 -1.99 -12.02
CA TRP A 279 19.94 -0.56 -12.27
C TRP A 279 21.20 -0.02 -12.95
N ASP A 280 21.06 0.96 -13.85
CA ASP A 280 22.19 1.70 -14.44
C ASP A 280 22.77 2.73 -13.44
N LEU A 281 23.05 2.27 -12.22
CA LEU A 281 23.44 3.09 -11.08
C LEU A 281 24.40 2.33 -10.17
N PRO A 282 25.44 2.98 -9.62
CA PRO A 282 26.27 2.39 -8.58
C PRO A 282 25.43 2.01 -7.35
N ARG A 283 25.67 0.82 -6.79
CA ARG A 283 24.97 0.34 -5.58
C ARG A 283 25.06 1.34 -4.42
N THR A 284 26.21 1.97 -4.23
CA THR A 284 26.41 3.01 -3.20
C THR A 284 25.44 4.16 -3.34
N GLN A 285 25.13 4.60 -4.57
CA GLN A 285 24.17 5.66 -4.82
C GLN A 285 22.74 5.23 -4.41
N VAL A 286 22.36 3.98 -4.69
CA VAL A 286 21.06 3.43 -4.28
C VAL A 286 20.94 3.40 -2.75
N LEU A 287 22.01 2.97 -2.07
CA LEU A 287 22.07 2.95 -0.61
C LEU A 287 22.01 4.35 0.01
N ASP A 288 22.69 5.33 -0.58
CA ASP A 288 22.63 6.73 -0.13
C ASP A 288 21.21 7.31 -0.29
N VAL A 289 20.54 7.00 -1.40
CA VAL A 289 19.13 7.36 -1.62
C VAL A 289 18.23 6.72 -0.56
N ALA A 290 18.41 5.43 -0.27
CA ALA A 290 17.64 4.74 0.76
C ALA A 290 17.86 5.35 2.15
N HIS A 291 19.11 5.63 2.51
CA HIS A 291 19.43 6.29 3.78
C HIS A 291 18.73 7.65 3.89
N ARG A 292 18.83 8.48 2.84
CA ARG A 292 18.20 9.81 2.80
C ARG A 292 16.68 9.72 2.90
N ALA A 293 16.06 8.85 2.10
CA ALA A 293 14.61 8.68 2.07
C ALA A 293 14.06 8.29 3.44
N TYR A 294 14.63 7.24 4.05
CA TYR A 294 14.12 6.73 5.32
C TYR A 294 14.51 7.58 6.53
N THR A 295 15.63 8.31 6.49
CA THR A 295 15.93 9.34 7.49
C THR A 295 14.92 10.47 7.44
N TRP A 296 14.55 10.94 6.24
CA TRP A 296 13.57 12.01 6.07
C TRP A 296 12.17 11.57 6.50
N LEU A 297 11.70 10.41 6.04
CA LEU A 297 10.38 9.89 6.41
C LEU A 297 10.27 9.60 7.90
N ALA A 298 11.31 9.02 8.50
CA ALA A 298 11.29 8.70 9.92
C ALA A 298 11.27 9.95 10.81
N ALA A 299 11.77 11.09 10.34
CA ALA A 299 11.78 12.37 11.07
C ALA A 299 10.40 13.06 11.12
N ILE A 300 9.43 12.62 10.32
CA ILE A 300 8.05 13.13 10.38
C ILE A 300 7.43 12.73 11.73
N THR A 301 6.79 13.67 12.41
CA THR A 301 6.17 13.44 13.72
C THR A 301 4.75 12.88 13.61
N GLU A 302 3.93 13.42 12.71
CA GLU A 302 2.54 13.01 12.50
C GLU A 302 2.47 11.93 11.41
N ARG A 303 2.98 10.73 11.72
CA ARG A 303 2.94 9.56 10.83
C ARG A 303 2.67 8.26 11.61
N PRO A 304 2.22 7.18 10.94
CA PRO A 304 2.27 5.85 11.50
C PRO A 304 3.71 5.38 11.71
N GLN A 305 3.90 4.37 12.54
CA GLN A 305 5.17 3.64 12.61
C GLN A 305 5.47 2.95 11.27
N LEU A 306 6.72 2.97 10.84
CA LEU A 306 7.14 2.48 9.53
C LEU A 306 7.71 1.07 9.64
N LEU A 307 7.10 0.16 8.88
CA LEU A 307 7.65 -1.15 8.55
C LEU A 307 8.25 -1.07 7.14
N VAL A 308 9.57 -1.16 7.02
CA VAL A 308 10.21 -1.28 5.71
C VAL A 308 10.38 -2.75 5.39
N ALA A 309 9.70 -3.21 4.33
CA ALA A 309 9.75 -4.60 3.90
C ALA A 309 10.49 -4.70 2.58
N ALA A 310 11.55 -5.49 2.54
CA ALA A 310 12.32 -5.71 1.33
C ALA A 310 12.45 -7.21 1.09
N GLY A 311 11.99 -7.65 -0.07
CA GLY A 311 11.94 -9.04 -0.45
C GLY A 311 11.35 -9.21 -1.85
N PRO A 312 11.52 -10.37 -2.47
CA PRO A 312 12.15 -11.56 -1.92
C PRO A 312 13.68 -11.52 -1.96
N GLY A 313 14.33 -12.15 -0.98
CA GLY A 313 15.79 -12.26 -0.85
C GLY A 313 16.41 -11.37 0.23
N PRO A 314 17.72 -11.49 0.46
CA PRO A 314 18.40 -10.79 1.56
C PRO A 314 18.58 -9.30 1.27
N LEU A 315 18.30 -8.45 2.26
CA LEU A 315 18.58 -7.01 2.20
C LEU A 315 20.07 -6.68 1.97
N GLY A 316 20.98 -7.57 2.39
CA GLY A 316 22.42 -7.40 2.22
C GLY A 316 22.91 -6.06 2.76
N GLU A 317 23.63 -5.30 1.94
CA GLU A 317 24.19 -3.98 2.29
C GLU A 317 23.14 -2.93 2.66
N ALA A 318 21.87 -3.11 2.27
CA ALA A 318 20.81 -2.18 2.64
C ALA A 318 20.37 -2.32 4.10
N LEU A 319 20.56 -3.50 4.72
CA LEU A 319 20.21 -3.72 6.13
C LEU A 319 20.95 -2.75 7.09
N PRO A 320 22.29 -2.68 7.10
CA PRO A 320 23.00 -1.75 7.98
C PRO A 320 22.72 -0.27 7.65
N VAL A 321 22.29 0.04 6.43
CA VAL A 321 21.92 1.40 6.02
C VAL A 321 20.57 1.80 6.62
N LEU A 322 19.56 0.93 6.49
CA LEU A 322 18.23 1.16 7.05
C LEU A 322 18.25 1.10 8.58
N ALA A 323 19.06 0.23 9.18
CA ALA A 323 19.25 0.14 10.62
C ALA A 323 19.88 1.41 11.25
N ARG A 324 20.45 2.30 10.43
CA ARG A 324 20.95 3.62 10.88
C ARG A 324 19.91 4.74 10.78
N THR A 325 18.70 4.42 10.34
CA THR A 325 17.58 5.36 10.29
C THR A 325 16.64 5.13 11.48
N GLU A 326 15.69 6.03 11.70
CA GLU A 326 14.73 5.94 12.81
C GLU A 326 13.43 5.20 12.44
N VAL A 327 13.47 4.33 11.42
CA VAL A 327 12.33 3.46 11.10
C VAL A 327 12.11 2.44 12.23
N GLU A 328 10.84 2.14 12.53
CA GLU A 328 10.48 1.35 13.71
C GLU A 328 10.60 -0.16 13.49
N ALA A 329 10.45 -0.62 12.24
CA ALA A 329 10.57 -2.04 11.91
C ALA A 329 11.19 -2.32 10.55
N LEU A 330 11.89 -3.45 10.47
CA LEU A 330 12.47 -3.99 9.24
C LEU A 330 11.99 -5.43 9.04
N ALA A 331 11.46 -5.73 7.85
CA ALA A 331 11.13 -7.10 7.45
C ALA A 331 12.30 -7.76 6.71
N LEU A 332 12.66 -8.97 7.13
CA LEU A 332 13.69 -9.78 6.47
C LEU A 332 13.07 -11.04 5.86
N ASP A 333 13.41 -11.33 4.60
CA ASP A 333 13.16 -12.63 3.99
C ASP A 333 14.20 -13.64 4.48
N LEU A 334 13.79 -14.50 5.41
CA LEU A 334 14.59 -15.58 6.00
C LEU A 334 14.33 -16.94 5.34
N VAL A 335 13.55 -16.95 4.26
CA VAL A 335 13.30 -18.14 3.43
C VAL A 335 14.30 -18.16 2.28
N ALA A 336 14.49 -17.02 1.61
CA ALA A 336 15.42 -16.86 0.49
C ALA A 336 16.73 -16.17 0.90
N GLY A 337 16.80 -15.56 2.09
CA GLY A 337 18.00 -14.96 2.64
C GLY A 337 18.52 -15.70 3.88
N PRO A 338 19.84 -15.64 4.16
CA PRO A 338 20.37 -16.11 5.44
C PRO A 338 19.90 -15.22 6.60
N PRO A 339 19.91 -15.73 7.85
CA PRO A 339 19.74 -14.88 9.01
C PRO A 339 20.80 -13.77 9.06
N PRO A 340 20.44 -12.56 9.56
CA PRO A 340 21.38 -11.47 9.70
C PRO A 340 22.53 -11.82 10.64
N GLN A 341 23.69 -11.20 10.43
CA GLN A 341 24.83 -11.38 11.32
C GLN A 341 24.56 -10.74 12.69
N PRO A 342 25.19 -11.22 13.78
CA PRO A 342 25.01 -10.63 15.12
C PRO A 342 25.30 -9.12 15.17
N GLU A 343 26.23 -8.63 14.36
CA GLU A 343 26.55 -7.21 14.24
C GLU A 343 25.43 -6.39 13.60
N ASP A 344 24.72 -6.95 12.62
CA ASP A 344 23.55 -6.30 12.01
C ASP A 344 22.39 -6.27 13.00
N LEU A 345 22.16 -7.37 13.72
CA LEU A 345 21.17 -7.43 14.79
C LEU A 345 21.45 -6.41 15.89
N ALA A 346 22.72 -6.22 16.27
CA ALA A 346 23.11 -5.21 17.24
C ALA A 346 22.79 -3.78 16.75
N ARG A 347 22.96 -3.49 15.45
CA ARG A 347 22.64 -2.18 14.84
C ARG A 347 21.15 -1.87 14.86
N LEU A 348 20.28 -2.88 14.92
CA LEU A 348 18.83 -2.68 15.03
C LEU A 348 18.43 -1.96 16.33
N GLY A 349 19.26 -1.95 17.37
CA GLY A 349 19.16 -0.97 18.46
C GLY A 349 17.82 -0.90 19.19
N GLY A 350 17.07 -1.99 19.28
CA GLY A 350 15.75 -2.04 19.92
C GLY A 350 14.55 -1.99 18.95
N ARG A 351 14.79 -1.85 17.63
CA ARG A 351 13.73 -1.87 16.60
C ARG A 351 13.04 -3.22 16.51
N THR A 352 11.83 -3.23 15.96
CA THR A 352 11.10 -4.46 15.69
C THR A 352 11.68 -5.16 14.47
N LEU A 353 12.09 -6.42 14.65
CA LEU A 353 12.48 -7.30 13.57
C LEU A 353 11.25 -8.12 13.12
N VAL A 354 10.81 -7.92 11.89
CA VAL A 354 9.76 -8.73 11.27
C VAL A 354 10.43 -9.88 10.51
N ALA A 355 10.37 -11.08 11.09
CA ALA A 355 11.05 -12.27 10.60
C ALA A 355 10.17 -13.06 9.62
N GLY A 356 10.45 -12.89 8.33
CA GLY A 356 9.80 -13.59 7.23
C GLY A 356 10.28 -15.03 7.10
N VAL A 357 9.73 -15.94 7.89
CA VAL A 357 10.13 -17.37 7.94
C VAL A 357 9.15 -18.30 7.21
N VAL A 358 8.00 -17.78 6.80
CA VAL A 358 7.00 -18.50 6.02
C VAL A 358 7.04 -18.04 4.57
N SER A 359 7.20 -18.96 3.61
CA SER A 359 7.32 -18.57 2.21
C SER A 359 6.03 -17.92 1.71
N GLY A 360 6.13 -16.71 1.17
CA GLY A 360 5.03 -16.04 0.48
C GLY A 360 4.89 -16.42 -1.01
N ARG A 361 5.79 -17.26 -1.54
CA ARG A 361 5.83 -17.63 -2.97
C ARG A 361 5.62 -19.12 -3.21
N SER A 362 6.15 -19.96 -2.31
CA SER A 362 6.06 -21.40 -2.46
C SER A 362 4.67 -21.90 -2.08
N ALA A 363 4.08 -22.71 -2.94
CA ALA A 363 2.85 -23.45 -2.62
C ALA A 363 3.10 -24.62 -1.65
N SER A 364 4.36 -24.96 -1.34
CA SER A 364 4.70 -26.02 -0.38
C SER A 364 4.53 -25.54 1.06
N ARG A 365 4.11 -26.43 1.97
CA ARG A 365 4.14 -26.18 3.42
C ARG A 365 5.55 -25.83 3.90
N SER A 366 5.62 -24.95 4.89
CA SER A 366 6.89 -24.59 5.51
C SER A 366 7.35 -25.67 6.50
N ASP A 367 8.67 -25.85 6.63
CA ASP A 367 9.25 -26.59 7.76
C ASP A 367 9.14 -25.73 9.02
N LEU A 368 8.06 -25.91 9.76
CA LEU A 368 7.76 -25.10 10.95
C LEU A 368 8.79 -25.33 12.08
N ALA A 369 9.34 -26.53 12.20
CA ALA A 369 10.34 -26.82 13.23
C ALA A 369 11.64 -26.06 12.95
N ALA A 370 12.10 -26.07 11.69
CA ALA A 370 13.25 -25.27 11.26
C ALA A 370 12.98 -23.76 11.42
N ALA A 371 11.79 -23.29 11.01
CA ALA A 371 11.39 -21.90 11.18
C ALA A 371 11.39 -21.46 12.65
N LEU A 372 10.82 -22.27 13.55
CA LEU A 372 10.81 -22.00 14.99
C LEU A 372 12.23 -21.96 15.57
N GLY A 373 13.11 -22.88 15.16
CA GLY A 373 14.52 -22.86 15.55
C GLY A 373 15.22 -21.56 15.15
N THR A 374 15.00 -21.09 13.92
CA THR A 374 15.50 -19.79 13.45
C THR A 374 14.95 -18.63 14.29
N LEU A 375 13.64 -18.60 14.57
CA LEU A 375 13.01 -17.57 15.39
C LEU A 375 13.59 -17.54 16.82
N GLN A 376 13.77 -18.70 17.45
CA GLN A 376 14.35 -18.82 18.78
C GLN A 376 15.80 -18.32 18.81
N ALA A 377 16.60 -18.68 17.80
CA ALA A 377 17.97 -18.22 17.67
C ALA A 377 18.07 -16.70 17.46
N LEU A 378 17.17 -16.12 16.67
CA LEU A 378 17.10 -14.66 16.48
C LEU A 378 16.69 -13.95 17.77
N ARG A 379 15.64 -14.43 18.45
CA ARG A 379 15.16 -13.85 19.71
C ARG A 379 16.26 -13.83 20.78
N ALA A 380 17.11 -14.85 20.84
CA ALA A 380 18.22 -14.92 21.79
C ALA A 380 19.36 -13.91 21.49
N GLN A 381 19.46 -13.43 20.25
CA GLN A 381 20.50 -12.51 19.80
C GLN A 381 20.04 -11.05 19.70
N LEU A 382 18.72 -10.82 19.72
CA LEU A 382 18.16 -9.48 19.62
C LEU A 382 18.53 -8.63 20.85
N PRO A 383 19.01 -7.39 20.65
CA PRO A 383 19.45 -6.54 21.75
C PRO A 383 18.27 -5.90 22.50
N GLY A 384 18.37 -5.88 23.84
CA GLY A 384 17.51 -5.06 24.69
C GLY A 384 16.01 -5.37 24.57
N GLU A 385 15.22 -4.34 24.26
CA GLU A 385 13.75 -4.42 24.10
C GLU A 385 13.31 -4.70 22.65
N ALA A 386 14.26 -5.03 21.75
CA ALA A 386 13.95 -5.35 20.35
C ALA A 386 12.93 -6.50 20.28
N ARG A 387 11.85 -6.26 19.54
CA ARG A 387 10.78 -7.24 19.38
C ARG A 387 10.98 -8.08 18.14
N LEU A 388 10.62 -9.35 18.24
CA LEU A 388 10.56 -10.27 17.12
C LEU A 388 9.09 -10.50 16.75
N VAL A 389 8.73 -10.21 15.51
CA VAL A 389 7.40 -10.46 14.95
C VAL A 389 7.54 -11.53 13.87
N VAL A 390 6.69 -12.55 13.91
CA VAL A 390 6.67 -13.64 12.94
C VAL A 390 5.89 -13.21 11.71
N ALA A 391 6.44 -13.44 10.52
CA ALA A 391 5.78 -13.07 9.28
C ALA A 391 6.01 -14.01 8.10
N THR A 392 5.27 -13.73 7.01
CA THR A 392 5.63 -14.22 5.68
C THR A 392 6.87 -13.48 5.16
N ALA A 393 7.67 -14.18 4.35
CA ALA A 393 8.87 -13.66 3.71
C ALA A 393 8.60 -12.62 2.61
N SER A 394 7.41 -12.70 2.01
CA SER A 394 6.92 -11.78 0.99
C SER A 394 5.40 -11.69 1.07
N SER A 395 4.79 -10.85 0.24
CA SER A 395 3.35 -10.85 0.02
C SER A 395 2.85 -12.25 -0.40
N LEU A 396 1.63 -12.61 0.03
CA LEU A 396 0.92 -13.83 -0.37
C LEU A 396 0.12 -13.66 -1.68
N GLN A 397 0.34 -12.59 -2.44
CA GLN A 397 -0.36 -12.35 -3.71
C GLN A 397 -0.08 -13.41 -4.80
N HIS A 398 1.02 -14.16 -4.68
CA HIS A 398 1.44 -15.17 -5.65
C HIS A 398 0.84 -16.57 -5.45
N PRO A 399 0.78 -17.15 -4.23
CA PRO A 399 0.09 -18.41 -4.02
C PRO A 399 -1.42 -18.27 -4.25
N PRO A 400 -2.11 -19.37 -4.62
CA PRO A 400 -3.58 -19.36 -4.69
C PRO A 400 -4.17 -19.01 -3.31
N HIS A 401 -5.37 -18.39 -3.33
CA HIS A 401 -6.11 -18.02 -2.11
C HIS A 401 -6.36 -19.23 -1.20
N GLU A 402 -6.93 -20.28 -1.78
CA GLU A 402 -7.23 -21.53 -1.10
C GLU A 402 -6.55 -22.70 -1.81
N ARG A 403 -6.44 -23.84 -1.12
CA ARG A 403 -6.08 -25.08 -1.80
C ARG A 403 -7.14 -25.31 -2.86
N SER A 404 -6.72 -25.36 -4.13
CA SER A 404 -7.60 -25.80 -5.20
C SER A 404 -8.26 -27.09 -4.77
N GLY A 405 -9.59 -27.10 -4.69
CA GLY A 405 -10.42 -28.29 -4.46
C GLY A 405 -10.36 -29.23 -5.66
N ASP A 406 -9.17 -29.47 -6.20
CA ASP A 406 -8.94 -30.43 -7.26
C ASP A 406 -9.20 -31.80 -6.63
N ALA A 407 -10.45 -32.26 -6.76
CA ALA A 407 -10.93 -33.52 -6.22
C ALA A 407 -10.10 -34.72 -6.72
N GLY A 408 -9.26 -34.53 -7.75
CA GLY A 408 -8.33 -35.51 -8.30
C GLY A 408 -6.92 -35.52 -7.70
N ALA A 409 -6.50 -34.53 -6.91
CA ALA A 409 -5.19 -34.57 -6.27
C ALA A 409 -5.19 -35.59 -5.11
N ALA A 410 -4.23 -36.51 -5.08
CA ALA A 410 -4.09 -37.48 -3.99
C ALA A 410 -4.01 -36.77 -2.62
N GLN A 411 -4.62 -37.34 -1.58
CA GLN A 411 -4.65 -36.77 -0.22
C GLN A 411 -3.24 -36.45 0.30
N ASP A 412 -2.26 -37.28 -0.07
CA ASP A 412 -0.86 -37.09 0.29
C ASP A 412 -0.31 -35.80 -0.34
N LEU A 413 -0.55 -35.52 -1.62
CA LEU A 413 -0.09 -34.28 -2.27
C LEU A 413 -0.75 -33.03 -1.67
N ARG A 414 -2.03 -33.12 -1.29
CA ARG A 414 -2.76 -32.02 -0.60
C ARG A 414 -2.18 -31.71 0.78
N SER A 415 -1.62 -32.69 1.47
CA SER A 415 -0.97 -32.46 2.77
C SER A 415 0.36 -31.71 2.66
N TRP A 416 0.97 -31.67 1.47
CA TRP A 416 2.24 -30.98 1.22
C TRP A 416 2.07 -29.52 0.75
N LEU A 417 0.84 -29.12 0.38
CA LEU A 417 0.54 -27.79 -0.13
C LEU A 417 -0.05 -26.86 0.95
N ALA A 418 0.34 -25.59 0.88
CA ALA A 418 -0.17 -24.47 1.64
C ALA A 418 -0.50 -23.30 0.69
N ALA A 419 -1.80 -23.00 0.59
CA ALA A 419 -2.30 -21.78 -0.03
C ALA A 419 -2.18 -20.60 0.95
N ALA A 420 -2.59 -19.40 0.53
CA ALA A 420 -2.46 -18.18 1.33
C ALA A 420 -3.00 -18.35 2.77
N ASP A 421 -4.17 -18.96 2.94
CA ASP A 421 -4.76 -19.21 4.26
C ASP A 421 -3.92 -20.10 5.17
N GLN A 422 -3.33 -21.15 4.60
CA GLN A 422 -2.46 -22.03 5.38
C GLN A 422 -1.17 -21.32 5.75
N LYS A 423 -0.66 -20.43 4.89
CA LYS A 423 0.51 -19.60 5.23
C LYS A 423 0.21 -18.66 6.39
N VAL A 424 -1.00 -18.09 6.46
CA VAL A 424 -1.44 -17.32 7.63
C VAL A 424 -1.47 -18.18 8.90
N GLN A 425 -2.03 -19.39 8.82
CA GLN A 425 -2.06 -20.33 9.95
C GLN A 425 -0.67 -20.78 10.40
N GLU A 426 0.26 -21.01 9.46
CA GLU A 426 1.67 -21.32 9.75
C GLU A 426 2.34 -20.17 10.54
N VAL A 427 2.12 -18.92 10.13
CA VAL A 427 2.63 -17.74 10.85
C VAL A 427 2.06 -17.66 12.28
N GLN A 428 0.75 -17.88 12.44
CA GLN A 428 0.09 -17.84 13.74
C GLN A 428 0.56 -18.94 14.70
N ALA A 429 0.71 -20.16 14.19
CA ALA A 429 1.24 -21.28 14.96
C ALA A 429 2.67 -21.01 15.45
N LEU A 430 3.52 -20.45 14.58
CA LEU A 430 4.89 -20.07 14.92
C LEU A 430 4.94 -18.94 15.95
N ALA A 431 4.12 -17.89 15.80
CA ALA A 431 4.03 -16.80 16.78
C ALA A 431 3.59 -17.32 18.16
N THR A 432 2.55 -18.15 18.19
CA THR A 432 2.06 -18.78 19.42
C THR A 432 3.12 -19.66 20.09
N ALA A 433 3.81 -20.49 19.31
CA ALA A 433 4.87 -21.36 19.83
C ALA A 433 6.05 -20.55 20.40
N LEU A 434 6.42 -19.46 19.72
CA LEU A 434 7.47 -18.55 20.16
C LEU A 434 7.07 -17.84 21.46
N GLU A 435 5.86 -17.32 21.59
CA GLU A 435 5.39 -16.65 22.82
C GLU A 435 5.29 -17.60 24.02
N GLN A 436 4.89 -18.85 23.80
CA GLN A 436 4.68 -19.82 24.88
C GLN A 436 5.95 -20.58 25.29
N ASP A 437 7.08 -20.37 24.60
CA ASP A 437 8.30 -21.18 24.75
C ASP A 437 8.03 -22.69 24.63
N ARG A 438 7.08 -23.08 23.78
CA ARG A 438 6.66 -24.49 23.57
C ARG A 438 7.03 -24.97 22.16
N GLY A 439 7.16 -26.28 22.02
CA GLY A 439 7.24 -26.91 20.70
C GLY A 439 5.91 -26.80 19.94
N LEU A 440 5.97 -26.93 18.62
CA LEU A 440 4.78 -27.01 17.76
C LEU A 440 4.02 -28.30 18.08
N ILE A 441 2.72 -28.19 18.37
CA ILE A 441 1.82 -29.33 18.62
C ILE A 441 1.19 -29.78 17.31
#